data_AF-A0A7K2JRZ4-F1
#
_entry.id   AF-A0A7K2JRZ4-F1
#
_cell.length_a   1.000
_cell.length_b   1.000
_cell.length_c   1.000
_cell.angle_alpha   90.00
_cell.angle_beta   90.00
_cell.angle_gamma   90.00
#
_symmetry.space_group_name_H-M   'P 1'
#
loop_
_entity.id
_entity.type
_entity.pdbx_description
1 polymer ?
#
loop_
_entity_poly.entity_id
_entity_poly.type
_entity_poly.pdbx_seq_one_letter_code
_entity_poly.pdbx_strand_id
1 'polypeptide(L)'
;AGVLPPRGGWRPEPGLPAPDALRALVSAAVAEFRSRTGELAPEKRTRAELDRIGRDIWSRTVGDTGLPVRAVHAAQSLGFLRPSAGDGAGLALVSSGAWLRLRTPYGSVALRRAGTGAAALGLSVR
;
A
#
# COMPACT_ATOMS: atom_id res chain seq x y z
N ALA A 1 13.03 -16.22 5.92
CA ALA A 1 14.08 -15.27 6.32
C ALA A 1 13.64 -13.85 5.97
N GLY A 2 13.59 -12.93 6.94
CA GLY A 2 13.23 -11.54 6.69
C GLY A 2 14.41 -10.80 6.07
N VAL A 3 14.36 -10.52 4.77
CA VAL A 3 15.38 -9.71 4.09
C VAL A 3 15.10 -8.24 4.39
N LEU A 4 16.11 -7.50 4.84
CA LEU A 4 15.98 -6.07 5.10
C LEU A 4 16.04 -5.27 3.78
N PRO A 5 15.34 -4.13 3.69
CA PRO A 5 15.44 -3.25 2.53
C PRO A 5 16.86 -2.68 2.39
N PRO A 6 17.34 -2.45 1.15
CA PRO A 6 18.67 -1.93 0.91
C PRO A 6 18.86 -0.54 1.51
N ARG A 7 20.08 -0.26 1.96
CA ARG A 7 20.45 1.05 2.52
C ARG A 7 20.60 2.13 1.44
N GLY A 8 20.96 1.75 0.21
CA GLY A 8 21.20 2.67 -0.92
C GLY A 8 20.65 2.17 -2.26
N GLY A 9 21.02 2.86 -3.34
CA GLY A 9 20.60 2.53 -4.72
C GLY A 9 19.14 2.88 -5.04
N TRP A 10 18.52 3.76 -4.25
CA TRP A 10 17.13 4.17 -4.44
C TRP A 10 17.01 5.17 -5.60
N ARG A 11 16.12 4.90 -6.53
CA ARG A 11 15.79 5.77 -7.67
C ARG A 11 14.32 6.20 -7.61
N PRO A 12 13.98 7.44 -7.98
CA PRO A 12 12.59 7.89 -8.02
C PRO A 12 11.77 7.08 -9.03
N GLU A 13 10.53 6.77 -8.66
CA GLU A 13 9.52 6.12 -9.51
C GLU A 13 8.41 7.14 -9.79
N PRO A 14 8.13 7.45 -11.07
CA PRO A 14 7.08 8.40 -11.44
C PRO A 14 5.68 7.80 -11.22
N GLY A 15 4.64 8.63 -11.39
CA GLY A 15 3.25 8.18 -11.41
C GLY A 15 2.57 8.07 -10.04
N LEU A 16 3.23 8.48 -8.95
CA LEU A 16 2.61 8.54 -7.64
C LEU A 16 1.57 9.69 -7.59
N PRO A 17 0.29 9.41 -7.26
CA PRO A 17 -0.72 10.45 -7.09
C PRO A 17 -0.42 11.40 -5.92
N ALA A 18 -1.09 12.56 -5.94
CA ALA A 18 -1.03 13.53 -4.85
C ALA A 18 -1.52 12.94 -3.50
N PRO A 19 -1.09 13.49 -2.35
CA PRO A 19 -1.47 12.96 -1.03
C PRO A 19 -2.98 12.81 -0.81
N ASP A 20 -3.79 13.78 -1.25
CA ASP A 20 -5.26 13.69 -1.14
C ASP A 20 -5.83 12.55 -1.97
N ALA A 21 -5.32 12.34 -3.18
CA ALA A 21 -5.75 11.24 -4.04
C ALA A 21 -5.38 9.88 -3.41
N LEU A 22 -4.24 9.77 -2.74
CA LEU A 22 -3.86 8.58 -1.99
C LEU A 22 -4.82 8.31 -0.81
N ARG A 23 -5.17 9.35 -0.04
CA ARG A 23 -6.14 9.24 1.06
C ARG A 23 -7.53 8.84 0.55
N ALA A 24 -7.98 9.46 -0.54
CA ALA A 24 -9.26 9.15 -1.17
C ALA A 24 -9.29 7.70 -1.69
N LEU A 25 -8.20 7.24 -2.31
CA LEU A 25 -8.06 5.88 -2.79
C LEU A 25 -8.17 4.85 -1.66
N VAL A 26 -7.53 5.10 -0.51
CA VAL A 26 -7.64 4.21 0.66
C VAL A 26 -9.06 4.20 1.20
N SER A 27 -9.70 5.37 1.33
CA SER A 27 -11.10 5.47 1.77
C SER A 27 -12.04 4.67 0.85
N ALA A 28 -11.85 4.77 -0.47
CA ALA A 28 -12.62 4.02 -1.46
C ALA A 28 -12.41 2.51 -1.31
N ALA A 29 -11.16 2.06 -1.14
CA ALA A 29 -10.84 0.64 -0.97
C ALA A 29 -11.42 0.06 0.33
N VAL A 30 -11.42 0.83 1.43
CA VAL A 30 -12.08 0.45 2.69
C VAL A 30 -13.60 0.38 2.54
N ALA A 31 -14.20 1.33 1.83
CA ALA A 31 -15.64 1.32 1.54
C ALA A 31 -16.02 0.11 0.71
N GLU A 32 -15.24 -0.23 -0.32
CA GLU A 32 -15.46 -1.42 -1.15
C GLU A 32 -15.33 -2.71 -0.35
N PHE A 33 -14.32 -2.83 0.51
CA PHE A 33 -14.18 -4.00 1.40
C PHE A 33 -15.41 -4.16 2.29
N ARG A 34 -15.89 -3.06 2.89
CA ARG A 34 -17.10 -3.08 3.74
C ARG A 34 -18.35 -3.47 2.95
N SER A 35 -18.55 -2.94 1.74
CA SER A 35 -19.70 -3.32 0.89
C SER A 35 -19.66 -4.80 0.52
N ARG A 36 -18.54 -5.28 -0.05
CA ARG A 36 -18.43 -6.68 -0.49
C ARG A 36 -18.58 -7.68 0.66
N THR A 37 -18.03 -7.38 1.84
CA THR A 37 -18.18 -8.24 3.01
C THR A 37 -19.58 -8.16 3.64
N GLY A 38 -20.23 -7.00 3.53
CA GLY A 38 -21.62 -6.79 3.95
C GLY A 38 -22.62 -7.58 3.09
N GLU A 39 -22.38 -7.69 1.78
CA GLU A 39 -23.21 -8.43 0.82
C GLU A 39 -23.13 -9.96 0.94
N LEU A 40 -22.12 -10.48 1.66
CA LEU A 40 -22.01 -11.91 1.91
C LEU A 40 -23.16 -12.41 2.79
N ALA A 41 -23.78 -13.52 2.39
CA ALA A 41 -24.66 -14.28 3.27
C ALA A 41 -23.91 -14.70 4.56
N PRO A 42 -24.55 -14.77 5.73
CA PRO A 42 -23.89 -15.09 7.00
C PRO A 42 -23.00 -16.35 6.94
N GLU A 43 -23.45 -17.38 6.21
CA GLU A 43 -22.76 -18.67 6.06
C GLU A 43 -21.49 -18.55 5.21
N LYS A 44 -21.43 -17.54 4.33
CA LYS A 44 -20.29 -17.25 3.44
C LYS A 44 -19.29 -16.27 4.06
N ARG A 45 -19.59 -15.63 5.20
CA ARG A 45 -18.68 -14.72 5.93
C ARG A 45 -17.57 -15.48 6.66
N THR A 46 -16.87 -16.33 5.93
CA THR A 46 -15.76 -17.13 6.44
C THR A 46 -14.45 -16.35 6.36
N ARG A 47 -13.47 -16.73 7.19
CA ARG A 47 -12.13 -16.12 7.16
C ARG A 47 -11.49 -16.19 5.77
N ALA A 48 -11.61 -17.34 5.09
CA ALA A 48 -11.07 -17.55 3.76
C ALA A 48 -11.65 -16.58 2.71
N GLU A 49 -12.95 -16.31 2.80
CA GLU A 49 -13.64 -15.41 1.89
C GLU A 49 -13.26 -13.94 2.16
N LEU A 50 -13.19 -13.54 3.44
CA LEU A 50 -12.70 -12.22 3.82
C LEU A 50 -11.24 -12.00 3.37
N ASP A 51 -10.38 -13.01 3.51
CA ASP A 51 -8.99 -12.96 3.06
C ASP A 51 -8.90 -12.92 1.52
N ARG A 52 -9.83 -13.56 0.80
CA ARG A 52 -9.92 -13.48 -0.67
C ARG A 52 -10.29 -12.06 -1.12
N ILE A 53 -11.35 -11.48 -0.55
CA ILE A 53 -11.80 -10.10 -0.84
C ILE A 53 -10.70 -9.11 -0.48
N GLY A 54 -10.11 -9.26 0.70
CA GLY A 54 -9.00 -8.42 1.15
C GLY A 54 -7.82 -8.49 0.18
N ARG A 55 -7.38 -9.70 -0.21
CA ARG A 55 -6.28 -9.83 -1.19
C ARG A 55 -6.60 -9.16 -2.51
N ASP A 56 -7.82 -9.30 -3.04
CA ASP A 56 -8.22 -8.65 -4.29
C ASP A 56 -8.07 -7.13 -4.19
N ILE A 57 -8.65 -6.50 -3.16
CA ILE A 57 -8.64 -5.04 -3.01
C ILE A 57 -7.23 -4.53 -2.70
N TRP A 58 -6.56 -5.12 -1.71
CA TRP A 58 -5.30 -4.63 -1.16
C TRP A 58 -4.09 -4.90 -2.06
N SER A 59 -4.22 -5.79 -3.06
CA SER A 59 -3.16 -6.09 -4.03
C SER A 59 -3.17 -5.20 -5.27
N ARG A 60 -4.26 -4.46 -5.55
CA ARG A 60 -4.36 -3.53 -6.67
C ARG A 60 -3.27 -2.47 -6.60
N THR A 61 -2.79 -2.05 -7.76
CA THR A 61 -1.77 -1.00 -7.89
C THR A 61 -2.37 0.40 -7.82
N VAL A 62 -1.55 1.36 -7.42
CA VAL A 62 -1.91 2.77 -7.29
C VAL A 62 -1.43 3.51 -8.54
N GLY A 63 -2.36 4.03 -9.32
CA GLY A 63 -2.06 4.60 -10.63
C GLY A 63 -1.29 3.62 -11.51
N ASP A 64 -0.31 4.13 -12.26
CA ASP A 64 0.56 3.33 -13.12
C ASP A 64 1.79 2.76 -12.38
N THR A 65 1.82 2.86 -11.05
CA THR A 65 2.96 2.44 -10.25
C THR A 65 2.87 0.96 -9.85
N GLY A 66 4.00 0.36 -9.47
CA GLY A 66 4.02 -0.94 -8.81
C GLY A 66 3.61 -0.90 -7.32
N LEU A 67 3.17 0.25 -6.78
CA LEU A 67 2.81 0.42 -5.37
C LEU A 67 1.40 -0.14 -5.14
N PRO A 68 1.22 -1.11 -4.24
CA PRO A 68 -0.09 -1.67 -3.98
C PRO A 68 -0.85 -0.87 -2.93
N VAL A 69 -2.18 -0.89 -3.00
CA VAL A 69 -3.08 -0.19 -2.06
C VAL A 69 -2.75 -0.49 -0.60
N ARG A 70 -2.39 -1.75 -0.26
CA ARG A 70 -2.02 -2.12 1.12
C ARG A 70 -0.87 -1.30 1.70
N ALA A 71 0.09 -0.88 0.88
CA ALA A 71 1.24 -0.10 1.33
C ALA A 71 0.81 1.34 1.68
N VAL A 72 -0.11 1.90 0.90
CA VAL A 72 -0.72 3.21 1.17
C VAL A 72 -1.63 3.13 2.40
N HIS A 73 -2.45 2.08 2.52
CA HIS A 73 -3.25 1.83 3.71
C HIS A 73 -2.38 1.74 4.97
N ALA A 74 -1.26 1.00 4.92
CA ALA A 74 -0.32 0.93 6.04
C ALA A 74 0.26 2.32 6.40
N ALA A 75 0.69 3.10 5.40
CA ALA A 75 1.16 4.47 5.63
C ALA A 75 0.07 5.35 6.27
N GLN A 76 -1.19 5.22 5.85
CA GLN A 76 -2.30 5.95 6.47
C GLN A 76 -2.57 5.50 7.91
N SER A 77 -2.62 4.20 8.18
CA SER A 77 -2.84 3.65 9.54
C SER A 77 -1.74 4.07 10.52
N LEU A 78 -0.52 4.29 10.03
CA LEU A 78 0.62 4.78 10.81
C LEU A 78 0.67 6.31 10.91
N GLY A 79 -0.26 7.03 10.27
CA GLY A 79 -0.31 8.50 10.29
C GLY A 79 0.70 9.19 9.35
N PHE A 80 1.34 8.45 8.44
CA PHE A 80 2.35 8.98 7.54
C PHE A 80 1.79 9.85 6.41
N LEU A 81 0.49 9.75 6.14
CA LEU A 81 -0.24 10.51 5.11
C LEU A 81 -1.10 11.63 5.70
N ARG A 82 -0.80 12.09 6.93
CA ARG A 82 -1.53 13.19 7.56
C ARG A 82 -1.42 14.50 6.74
N PRO A 83 -2.47 15.32 6.64
CA PRO A 83 -2.41 16.63 5.99
C PRO A 83 -1.33 17.50 6.62
N SER A 84 -0.61 18.28 5.81
CA SER A 84 0.43 19.19 6.28
C SER A 84 0.39 20.49 5.48
N ALA A 85 0.82 21.60 6.08
CA ALA A 85 0.81 22.93 5.46
C ALA A 85 1.66 23.04 4.17
N GLY A 86 2.40 21.99 3.78
CA GLY A 86 3.07 21.86 2.49
C GLY A 86 2.70 20.54 1.80
N ASP A 87 1.42 20.36 1.48
CA ASP A 87 0.87 19.12 0.91
C ASP A 87 1.71 18.63 -0.28
N GLY A 88 2.37 17.48 -0.08
CA GLY A 88 3.19 16.80 -1.08
C GLY A 88 4.70 16.94 -0.90
N ALA A 89 5.18 17.92 -0.13
CA ALA A 89 6.61 18.05 0.17
C ALA A 89 7.11 16.78 0.89
N GLY A 90 8.03 16.06 0.27
CA GLY A 90 8.63 14.84 0.83
C GLY A 90 7.84 13.54 0.59
N LEU A 91 6.69 13.58 -0.10
CA LEU A 91 6.03 12.37 -0.60
C LEU A 91 6.77 11.89 -1.86
N ALA A 92 7.31 10.67 -1.83
CA ALA A 92 8.00 10.10 -2.98
C ALA A 92 7.88 8.58 -3.02
N LEU A 93 7.75 8.03 -4.22
CA LEU A 93 7.95 6.61 -4.47
C LEU A 93 9.37 6.40 -4.99
N VAL A 94 10.10 5.46 -4.39
CA VAL A 94 11.44 5.09 -4.86
C VAL A 94 11.57 3.57 -4.97
N SER A 95 12.41 3.10 -5.90
CA SER A 95 12.73 1.69 -6.08
C SER A 95 14.22 1.39 -5.99
N SER A 96 14.55 0.15 -5.62
CA SER A 96 15.92 -0.40 -5.62
C SER A 96 15.83 -1.91 -5.84
N GLY A 97 16.12 -2.35 -7.07
CA GLY A 97 15.89 -3.74 -7.48
C GLY A 97 14.44 -4.17 -7.28
N ALA A 98 14.22 -5.27 -6.56
CA ALA A 98 12.87 -5.75 -6.22
C ALA A 98 12.17 -4.94 -5.10
N TRP A 99 12.78 -3.89 -4.56
CA TRP A 99 12.20 -3.10 -3.48
C TRP A 99 11.48 -1.85 -3.98
N LEU A 100 10.36 -1.55 -3.33
CA LEU A 100 9.67 -0.28 -3.38
C LEU A 100 9.65 0.36 -2.00
N ARG A 101 9.71 1.68 -1.95
CA ARG A 101 9.52 2.44 -0.72
C ARG A 101 8.68 3.68 -0.99
N LEU A 102 7.56 3.77 -0.29
CA LEU A 102 6.80 5.00 -0.13
C LEU A 102 7.46 5.81 0.99
N ARG A 103 8.00 6.98 0.66
CA ARG A 103 8.56 7.94 1.61
C ARG A 103 7.56 9.05 1.84
N THR A 104 7.44 9.46 3.09
CA THR A 104 6.70 10.66 3.49
C THR A 104 7.56 11.44 4.49
N PRO A 105 7.19 12.69 4.84
CA PRO A 105 7.86 13.45 5.89
C PRO A 105 7.86 12.78 7.26
N TYR A 106 6.94 11.85 7.51
CA TYR A 106 6.67 11.29 8.83
C TYR A 106 7.12 9.84 8.98
N GLY A 107 7.64 9.23 7.91
CA GLY A 107 8.11 7.85 7.92
C GLY A 107 8.15 7.24 6.53
N SER A 108 8.43 5.94 6.48
CA SER A 108 8.43 5.22 5.22
C SER A 108 7.90 3.80 5.33
N VAL A 109 7.23 3.36 4.26
CA VAL A 109 6.79 1.98 4.10
C VAL A 109 7.59 1.37 2.95
N ALA A 110 8.39 0.35 3.27
CA ALA A 110 9.15 -0.39 2.28
C ALA A 110 8.56 -1.79 2.11
N LEU A 111 8.44 -2.22 0.86
CA LEU A 111 7.96 -3.53 0.49
C LEU A 111 8.84 -4.14 -0.59
N ARG A 112 8.95 -5.46 -0.59
CA ARG A 112 9.52 -6.18 -1.71
C ARG A 112 8.42 -6.50 -2.71
N ARG A 113 8.59 -6.12 -3.98
CA ARG A 113 7.78 -6.65 -5.10
C ARG A 113 8.01 -8.16 -5.12
N ALA A 114 6.97 -8.94 -4.86
CA ALA A 114 6.99 -10.35 -5.21
C ALA A 114 6.89 -10.39 -6.74
N GLY A 115 7.68 -11.26 -7.39
CA GLY A 115 7.33 -11.68 -8.74
C GLY A 115 5.91 -12.26 -8.73
N THR A 116 5.31 -12.45 -9.90
CA THR A 116 3.93 -12.92 -10.17
C THR A 116 3.58 -14.31 -9.58
N GLY A 117 3.81 -14.52 -8.28
CA GLY A 117 3.61 -15.75 -7.54
C GLY A 117 3.25 -15.43 -6.08
N ALA A 118 2.30 -16.18 -5.55
CA ALA A 118 1.51 -15.94 -4.33
C ALA A 118 2.27 -15.97 -2.98
N ALA A 119 3.52 -15.52 -2.90
CA ALA A 119 4.30 -15.49 -1.67
C ALA A 119 4.37 -14.07 -1.06
N ALA A 120 3.95 -13.99 0.20
CA ALA A 120 3.85 -12.84 1.08
C ALA A 120 4.82 -11.68 0.78
N LEU A 121 4.24 -10.50 0.56
CA LEU A 121 4.97 -9.26 0.37
C LEU A 121 5.49 -8.80 1.74
N GLY A 122 6.77 -9.05 2.01
CA GLY A 122 7.44 -8.57 3.21
C GLY A 122 7.35 -7.04 3.29
N LEU A 123 6.65 -6.54 4.30
CA LEU A 123 6.50 -5.13 4.63
C LEU A 123 7.46 -4.79 5.77
N SER A 124 8.17 -3.69 5.64
CA SER A 124 9.03 -3.13 6.69
C SER A 124 8.74 -1.65 6.84
N VAL A 125 8.63 -1.19 8.09
CA VAL A 125 8.31 0.19 8.45
C VAL A 125 9.54 0.80 9.12
N ARG A 126 9.82 2.06 8.81
CA ARG A 126 10.82 2.88 9.49
C ARG A 126 10.29 4.27 9.73
#